data_AF-A0A6J6A0W7-F1
#
_entry.id   AF-A0A6J6A0W7-F1
#
_cell.length_a   1.000
_cell.length_b   1.000
_cell.length_c   1.000
_cell.angle_alpha   90.00
_cell.angle_beta   90.00
_cell.angle_gamma   90.00
#
_symmetry.space_group_name_H-M   'P 1'
#
loop_
_entity.id
_entity.type
_entity.pdbx_description
1 polymer ?
#
loop_
_entity_poly.entity_id
_entity_poly.type
_entity_poly.pdbx_seq_one_letter_code
_entity_poly.pdbx_strand_id
1 'polypeptide(L)'
;MPTSPYDYGAVKGESPVPWPRNDDARWQVRYWSFCNYVYQPPYPVVVASGTDGSTIYGCAADLQTATPADGTATVVVSFPADRPSNATAANGITWLPMSTSNPTAIEQVSLRNMLVRRGFKQTPKSATGQSVSEAKSAMGPYYPQTATCTTITVESGGPEACFAAG
;
A
#
# COMPACT_ATOMS: atom_id res chain seq x y z
N MET A 1 5.36 -0.02 -8.28
CA MET A 1 4.43 1.05 -7.89
C MET A 1 4.55 2.23 -8.82
N PRO A 2 3.48 3.02 -9.04
CA PRO A 2 3.58 4.20 -9.89
C PRO A 2 4.52 5.23 -9.26
N THR A 3 5.35 5.87 -10.07
CA THR A 3 6.28 6.90 -9.57
C THR A 3 5.50 8.15 -9.14
N SER A 4 5.89 8.73 -8.01
CA SER A 4 5.35 9.98 -7.48
C SER A 4 6.49 10.92 -7.05
N PRO A 5 6.25 12.25 -7.02
CA PRO A 5 7.28 13.22 -6.66
C PRO A 5 7.52 13.33 -5.15
N TYR A 6 7.39 12.26 -4.37
CA TYR A 6 7.51 12.32 -2.90
C TYR A 6 8.91 12.78 -2.44
N ASP A 7 9.94 12.55 -3.25
CA ASP A 7 11.33 13.00 -3.05
C ASP A 7 11.67 14.31 -3.79
N TYR A 8 10.66 15.11 -4.15
CA TYR A 8 10.91 16.38 -4.83
C TYR A 8 11.39 17.46 -3.85
N GLY A 9 12.70 17.74 -3.88
CA GLY A 9 13.34 18.79 -3.07
C GLY A 9 14.18 18.23 -1.93
N ALA A 10 14.66 19.11 -1.04
CA ALA A 10 15.54 18.71 0.07
C ALA A 10 14.81 18.02 1.23
N VAL A 11 13.48 18.09 1.27
CA VAL A 11 12.63 17.51 2.34
C VAL A 11 11.58 16.63 1.67
N LYS A 12 11.57 15.34 2.03
CA LYS A 12 10.61 14.36 1.49
C LYS A 12 9.20 14.70 1.95
N GLY A 13 8.23 14.71 1.04
CA GLY A 13 6.80 14.64 1.37
C GLY A 13 6.12 15.85 2.05
N GLU A 14 6.85 16.83 2.57
CA GLU A 14 6.26 17.93 3.38
C GLU A 14 5.94 19.21 2.60
N SER A 15 6.39 19.32 1.35
CA SER A 15 6.17 20.53 0.53
C SER A 15 5.13 20.29 -0.56
N PRO A 16 4.13 21.17 -0.74
CA PRO A 16 3.22 21.11 -1.86
C PRO A 16 3.98 21.16 -3.19
N VAL A 17 3.98 20.04 -3.90
CA VAL A 17 4.56 19.96 -5.24
C VAL A 17 3.49 20.42 -6.25
N PRO A 18 3.74 21.43 -7.11
CA PRO A 18 2.84 21.79 -8.20
C PRO A 18 2.50 20.56 -9.06
N TRP A 19 1.29 20.47 -9.60
CA TRP A 19 0.88 19.36 -10.48
C TRP A 19 -0.18 19.82 -11.49
N PRO A 20 -0.05 19.53 -12.80
CA PRO A 20 1.08 18.82 -13.43
C PRO A 20 2.35 19.67 -13.47
N ARG A 21 3.50 19.04 -13.78
CA ARG A 21 4.81 19.68 -13.86
C ARG A 21 5.45 19.46 -15.22
N ASN A 22 6.39 20.31 -15.59
CA ASN A 22 7.13 20.17 -16.86
C ASN A 22 8.03 18.92 -16.88
N ASP A 23 8.37 18.37 -15.71
CA ASP A 23 9.09 17.10 -15.57
C ASP A 23 8.18 15.92 -15.19
N ASP A 24 6.86 16.07 -15.33
CA ASP A 24 5.88 15.03 -15.03
C ASP A 24 6.05 13.77 -15.89
N ALA A 25 6.78 13.83 -17.01
CA ALA A 25 7.07 12.64 -17.81
C ALA A 25 7.75 11.53 -16.99
N ARG A 26 8.46 11.90 -15.91
CA ARG A 26 9.07 10.98 -14.94
C ARG A 26 8.09 10.44 -13.89
N TRP A 27 6.99 11.14 -13.64
CA TRP A 27 6.05 10.90 -12.55
C TRP A 27 4.69 10.43 -13.08
N GLN A 28 4.26 9.24 -12.65
CA GLN A 28 3.02 8.64 -13.15
C GLN A 28 1.77 9.15 -12.41
N VAL A 29 1.91 9.47 -11.13
CA VAL A 29 0.84 9.99 -10.28
C VAL A 29 1.38 11.08 -9.36
N ARG A 30 0.51 11.99 -8.88
CA ARG A 30 0.93 12.95 -7.85
C ARG A 30 1.10 12.27 -6.48
N TYR A 31 0.23 11.32 -6.18
CA TYR A 31 0.19 10.62 -4.90
C TYR A 31 -0.45 9.24 -5.07
N TRP A 32 -0.01 8.30 -4.26
CA TRP A 32 -0.69 7.02 -4.07
C TRP A 32 -0.62 6.57 -2.61
N SER A 33 -1.50 5.64 -2.22
CA SER A 33 -1.51 5.10 -0.86
C SER A 33 -2.13 3.71 -0.80
N PHE A 34 -1.74 2.96 0.22
CA PHE A 34 -2.47 1.79 0.71
C PHE A 34 -3.21 2.15 1.99
N CYS A 35 -4.45 1.69 2.11
CA CYS A 35 -5.20 1.78 3.37
C CYS A 35 -6.07 0.54 3.56
N ASN A 36 -6.22 0.06 4.80
CA ASN A 36 -7.22 -0.92 5.16
C ASN A 36 -8.37 -0.28 5.95
N TYR A 37 -9.58 -0.75 5.66
CA TYR A 37 -10.83 -0.27 6.21
C TYR A 37 -11.62 -1.45 6.76
N VAL A 38 -12.33 -1.24 7.86
CA VAL A 38 -13.35 -2.21 8.30
C VAL A 38 -14.45 -2.23 7.25
N TYR A 39 -14.81 -3.41 6.73
CA TYR A 39 -15.79 -3.56 5.65
C TYR A 39 -17.24 -3.47 6.15
N GLN A 40 -17.54 -2.37 6.85
CA GLN A 40 -18.85 -2.05 7.38
C GLN A 40 -19.07 -0.54 7.27
N PRO A 41 -20.17 -0.06 6.63
CA PRO A 41 -20.47 1.37 6.55
C PRO A 41 -20.36 2.07 7.92
N PRO A 42 -19.63 3.20 8.03
CA PRO A 42 -19.14 4.08 6.95
C PRO A 42 -17.76 3.72 6.37
N TYR A 43 -17.30 2.49 6.56
CA TYR A 43 -15.97 1.99 6.18
C TYR A 43 -14.85 2.76 6.89
N PRO A 44 -14.80 2.73 8.23
CA PRO A 44 -13.77 3.45 8.96
C PRO A 44 -12.39 2.89 8.63
N VAL A 45 -11.40 3.77 8.55
CA VAL A 45 -9.99 3.36 8.48
C VAL A 45 -9.66 2.56 9.73
N VAL A 46 -8.87 1.51 9.56
CA VAL A 46 -8.40 0.72 10.70
C VAL A 46 -7.46 1.55 11.55
N VAL A 47 -7.63 1.43 12.87
CA VAL A 47 -6.75 2.03 13.87
C VAL A 47 -6.40 0.97 14.91
N ALA A 48 -5.14 0.98 15.33
CA ALA A 48 -4.63 0.14 16.41
C ALA A 48 -3.75 0.95 17.36
N SER A 49 -3.59 0.46 18.58
CA SER A 49 -2.66 1.05 19.54
C SER A 49 -1.26 0.47 19.36
N GLY A 50 -0.25 1.34 19.32
CA GLY A 50 1.15 0.97 19.42
C GLY A 50 1.53 0.56 20.85
N THR A 51 2.66 -0.12 20.97
CA THR A 51 3.22 -0.56 22.26
C THR A 51 3.60 0.61 23.17
N ASP A 52 3.83 1.79 22.59
CA ASP A 52 4.12 3.05 23.26
C ASP A 52 2.86 3.91 23.52
N GLY A 53 1.67 3.39 23.21
CA GLY A 53 0.41 4.11 23.31
C GLY A 53 0.11 5.05 22.14
N SER A 54 0.98 5.09 21.11
CA SER A 54 0.71 5.86 19.88
C SER A 54 -0.46 5.25 19.07
N THR A 55 -1.11 6.06 18.25
CA THR A 55 -2.11 5.56 17.29
C THR A 55 -1.42 5.13 16.01
N ILE A 56 -1.65 3.88 15.61
CA ILE A 56 -1.20 3.31 14.35
C ILE A 56 -2.39 3.29 13.40
N TYR A 57 -2.28 4.04 12.31
CA TYR A 57 -3.30 4.06 11.26
C TYR A 57 -3.05 2.96 10.24
N GLY A 58 -4.13 2.31 9.82
CA GLY A 58 -4.19 1.38 8.69
C GLY A 58 -4.04 2.07 7.34
N CYS A 59 -3.07 2.99 7.21
CA CYS A 59 -2.78 3.71 5.97
C CYS A 59 -1.28 3.99 5.85
N ALA A 60 -0.75 3.84 4.65
CA ALA A 60 0.57 4.32 4.27
C ALA A 60 0.48 5.08 2.94
N ALA A 61 0.90 6.35 2.99
CA ALA A 61 1.19 7.16 1.82
C ALA A 61 2.41 6.60 1.05
N ASP A 62 2.57 7.01 -0.20
CA ASP A 62 3.76 6.77 -1.01
C ASP A 62 5.07 7.10 -0.27
N LEU A 63 5.14 8.25 0.41
CA LEU A 63 6.31 8.67 1.21
C LEU A 63 6.57 7.79 2.45
N GLN A 64 5.54 7.09 2.95
CA GLN A 64 5.62 6.21 4.11
C GLN A 64 5.81 4.74 3.71
N THR A 65 5.63 4.44 2.43
CA THR A 65 5.68 3.06 1.92
C THR A 65 7.10 2.74 1.47
N ALA A 66 7.69 1.72 2.08
CA ALA A 66 8.97 1.18 1.67
C ALA A 66 8.90 0.74 0.20
N THR A 67 9.70 1.38 -0.64
CA THR A 67 9.77 1.12 -2.08
C THR A 67 11.25 0.98 -2.46
N PRO A 68 11.78 -0.26 -2.55
CA PRO A 68 13.17 -0.50 -2.96
C PRO A 68 13.44 -0.01 -4.39
N ALA A 69 14.70 -0.08 -4.81
CA ALA A 69 15.15 0.45 -6.10
C ALA A 69 14.49 -0.21 -7.33
N ASP A 70 13.95 -1.41 -7.17
CA ASP A 70 13.18 -2.13 -8.19
C ASP A 70 11.76 -1.56 -8.40
N GLY A 71 11.33 -0.65 -7.53
CA GLY A 71 10.02 -0.02 -7.58
C GLY A 71 8.88 -0.87 -7.01
N THR A 72 9.17 -2.01 -6.37
CA THR A 72 8.17 -2.85 -5.72
C THR A 72 7.71 -2.21 -4.42
N ALA A 73 6.44 -2.39 -4.03
CA ALA A 73 6.00 -2.07 -2.68
C ALA A 73 5.32 -3.28 -2.07
N THR A 74 5.80 -3.69 -0.92
CA THR A 74 5.27 -4.84 -0.19
C THR A 74 4.61 -4.36 1.08
N VAL A 75 3.32 -4.70 1.22
CA VAL A 75 2.52 -4.38 2.40
C VAL A 75 2.13 -5.66 3.10
N VAL A 76 2.50 -5.79 4.38
CA VAL A 76 2.06 -6.86 5.26
C VAL A 76 0.98 -6.31 6.19
N VAL A 77 -0.16 -6.99 6.23
CA VAL A 77 -1.29 -6.63 7.10
C VAL A 77 -1.48 -7.74 8.11
N SER A 78 -1.48 -7.42 9.41
CA SER A 78 -1.66 -8.38 10.49
C SER A 78 -2.21 -7.69 11.74
N PHE A 79 -2.72 -8.44 12.70
CA PHE A 79 -2.90 -7.88 14.05
C PHE A 79 -1.56 -7.39 14.60
N PRO A 80 -1.55 -6.37 15.47
CA PRO A 80 -0.32 -5.90 16.11
C PRO A 80 0.46 -6.99 16.84
N ALA A 81 -0.24 -7.94 17.47
CA ALA A 81 0.37 -9.08 18.16
C ALA A 81 1.08 -10.07 17.21
N ASP A 82 0.66 -10.10 15.94
CA ASP A 82 1.15 -11.01 14.91
C ASP A 82 2.07 -10.31 13.90
N ARG A 83 2.46 -9.06 14.16
CA ARG A 83 3.37 -8.30 13.29
C ARG A 83 4.68 -9.07 13.14
N PRO A 84 5.08 -9.48 11.92
CA PRO A 84 6.38 -10.11 11.70
C PRO A 84 7.50 -9.19 12.16
N SER A 85 8.45 -9.72 12.91
CA SER A 85 9.60 -8.97 13.43
C SER A 85 10.44 -8.34 12.32
N ASN A 86 10.46 -8.96 11.13
CA ASN A 86 11.17 -8.48 9.95
C ASN A 86 10.34 -7.50 9.08
N ALA A 87 9.09 -7.19 9.42
CA ALA A 87 8.26 -6.23 8.68
C ALA A 87 8.68 -4.77 8.96
N THR A 88 9.79 -4.39 8.34
CA THR A 88 10.45 -3.09 8.49
C THR A 88 10.81 -2.48 7.13
N ALA A 89 10.92 -1.15 7.08
CA ALA A 89 11.32 -0.45 5.87
C ALA A 89 12.72 -0.86 5.37
N ALA A 90 13.63 -1.22 6.28
CA ALA A 90 14.96 -1.73 5.93
C ALA A 90 14.91 -3.04 5.12
N ASN A 91 13.88 -3.85 5.35
CA ASN A 91 13.60 -5.07 4.59
C ASN A 91 12.66 -4.83 3.39
N GLY A 92 12.36 -3.58 3.04
CA GLY A 92 11.44 -3.25 1.96
C GLY A 92 9.96 -3.52 2.28
N ILE A 93 9.61 -3.71 3.55
CA ILE A 93 8.26 -4.08 3.98
C ILE A 93 7.60 -2.92 4.72
N THR A 94 6.40 -2.57 4.27
CA THR A 94 5.49 -1.66 4.99
C THR A 94 4.50 -2.50 5.77
N TRP A 95 4.31 -2.22 7.06
CA TRP A 95 3.33 -2.93 7.88
C TRP A 95 2.12 -2.05 8.18
N LEU A 96 0.91 -2.62 8.04
CA LEU A 96 -0.35 -1.98 8.43
C LEU A 96 -1.08 -2.86 9.47
N PRO A 97 -1.71 -2.26 10.50
CA PRO A 97 -2.44 -3.03 11.51
C PRO A 97 -3.79 -3.53 11.01
N MET A 98 -4.19 -4.73 11.42
CA MET A 98 -5.60 -5.15 11.49
C MET A 98 -6.29 -4.57 12.72
N SER A 99 -7.60 -4.47 12.65
CA SER A 99 -8.48 -3.82 13.62
C SER A 99 -8.60 -4.63 14.91
N THR A 100 -7.97 -4.15 15.98
CA THR A 100 -8.11 -4.77 17.31
C THR A 100 -9.49 -4.53 17.93
N SER A 101 -10.20 -3.49 17.49
CA SER A 101 -11.56 -3.18 17.95
C SER A 101 -12.63 -3.99 17.22
N ASN A 102 -12.32 -4.51 16.03
CA ASN A 102 -13.22 -5.32 15.21
C ASN A 102 -12.50 -6.59 14.70
N PRO A 103 -12.02 -7.48 15.59
CA PRO A 103 -11.07 -8.54 15.24
C PRO A 103 -11.64 -9.65 14.35
N THR A 104 -12.96 -9.70 14.17
CA THR A 104 -13.62 -10.68 13.29
C THR A 104 -14.23 -10.05 12.05
N ALA A 105 -14.10 -8.72 11.88
CA ALA A 105 -14.64 -8.04 10.73
C ALA A 105 -13.80 -8.32 9.49
N ILE A 106 -14.48 -8.40 8.34
CA ILE A 106 -13.80 -8.37 7.06
C ILE A 106 -13.16 -6.99 6.91
N GLU A 107 -11.92 -6.95 6.47
CA GLU A 107 -11.23 -5.70 6.11
C GLU A 107 -11.00 -5.61 4.62
N GLN A 108 -11.12 -4.40 4.09
CA GLN A 108 -10.81 -4.09 2.70
C GLN A 108 -9.51 -3.31 2.63
N VAL A 109 -8.53 -3.83 1.88
CA VAL A 109 -7.33 -3.08 1.49
C VAL A 109 -7.61 -2.34 0.18
N SER A 110 -7.34 -1.05 0.14
CA SER A 110 -7.50 -0.20 -1.05
C SER A 110 -6.18 0.42 -1.47
N LEU A 111 -5.84 0.26 -2.75
CA LEU A 111 -4.82 1.06 -3.43
C LEU A 111 -5.49 2.29 -4.07
N ARG A 112 -5.03 3.49 -3.70
CA ARG A 112 -5.55 4.76 -4.23
C ARG A 112 -4.47 5.47 -5.03
N ASN A 113 -4.86 6.07 -6.15
CA ASN A 113 -4.03 7.03 -6.88
C ASN A 113 -4.76 8.36 -6.95
N MET A 114 -4.05 9.46 -6.71
CA MET A 114 -4.57 10.81 -6.87
C MET A 114 -3.84 11.54 -7.98
N LEU A 115 -4.62 12.22 -8.83
CA LEU A 115 -4.13 13.07 -9.91
C LEU A 115 -3.15 12.33 -10.84
N VAL A 116 -3.67 11.30 -11.50
CA VAL A 116 -2.95 10.49 -12.49
C VAL A 116 -2.52 11.36 -13.68
N ARG A 117 -1.26 11.22 -14.11
CA ARG A 117 -0.77 11.83 -15.35
C ARG A 117 -1.56 11.34 -16.55
N ARG A 118 -1.91 12.23 -17.48
CA ARG A 118 -2.73 11.90 -18.67
C ARG A 118 -2.21 10.70 -19.49
N GLY A 119 -0.89 10.55 -19.58
CA GLY A 119 -0.23 9.46 -20.31
C GLY A 119 -0.11 8.13 -19.54
N PHE A 120 -0.31 8.11 -18.23
CA PHE A 120 -0.25 6.88 -17.44
C PHE A 120 -1.62 6.20 -17.44
N LYS A 121 -1.70 5.00 -18.02
CA LYS A 121 -2.96 4.26 -18.21
C LYS A 121 -3.14 3.07 -17.28
N GLN A 122 -2.09 2.62 -16.61
CA GLN A 122 -2.10 1.42 -15.78
C GLN A 122 -2.49 1.73 -14.33
N THR A 123 -3.73 2.18 -14.14
CA THR A 123 -4.20 2.79 -12.89
C THR A 123 -5.53 2.16 -12.46
N PRO A 124 -5.88 2.16 -11.17
CA PRO A 124 -7.20 1.69 -10.72
C PRO A 124 -8.36 2.39 -11.44
N LYS A 125 -8.22 3.67 -11.80
CA LYS A 125 -9.26 4.42 -12.54
C LYS A 125 -9.52 3.88 -13.94
N SER A 126 -8.57 3.15 -14.52
CA SER A 126 -8.70 2.58 -15.86
C SER A 126 -9.45 1.24 -15.85
N ALA A 127 -9.66 0.63 -14.69
CA ALA A 127 -10.51 -0.54 -14.51
C ALA A 127 -11.97 -0.07 -14.41
N THR A 128 -12.70 -0.10 -15.52
CA THR A 128 -14.05 0.51 -15.61
C THR A 128 -15.20 -0.47 -15.34
N GLY A 129 -14.93 -1.76 -15.42
CA GLY A 129 -15.87 -2.83 -15.16
C GLY A 129 -15.75 -3.38 -13.74
N GLN A 130 -16.41 -4.50 -13.52
CA GLN A 130 -16.64 -5.04 -12.17
C GLN A 130 -15.91 -6.38 -11.92
N SER A 131 -15.06 -6.82 -12.86
CA SER A 131 -14.36 -8.10 -12.74
C SER A 131 -12.89 -7.94 -12.36
N VAL A 132 -12.38 -8.93 -11.62
CA VAL A 132 -10.96 -9.04 -11.26
C VAL A 132 -10.07 -9.12 -12.49
N SER A 133 -10.48 -9.86 -13.52
CA SER A 133 -9.70 -10.03 -14.75
C SER A 133 -9.57 -8.73 -15.53
N GLU A 134 -10.62 -7.91 -15.57
CA GLU A 134 -10.57 -6.59 -16.20
C GLU A 134 -9.65 -5.64 -15.42
N ALA A 135 -9.76 -5.61 -14.08
CA ALA A 135 -8.87 -4.80 -13.26
C ALA A 135 -7.40 -5.18 -13.44
N LYS A 136 -7.10 -6.49 -13.50
CA LYS A 136 -5.77 -7.01 -13.78
C LYS A 136 -5.27 -6.62 -15.16
N SER A 137 -6.12 -6.68 -16.18
CA SER A 137 -5.79 -6.25 -17.54
C SER A 137 -5.50 -4.75 -17.61
N ALA A 138 -6.37 -3.92 -17.01
CA ALA A 138 -6.26 -2.46 -17.03
C ALA A 138 -5.01 -1.96 -16.28
N MET A 139 -4.67 -2.57 -15.15
CA MET A 139 -3.53 -2.17 -14.33
C MET A 139 -2.21 -2.86 -14.73
N GLY A 140 -2.26 -4.01 -15.43
CA GLY A 140 -1.07 -4.73 -15.88
C GLY A 140 -0.10 -5.02 -14.71
N PRO A 141 1.20 -4.69 -14.85
CA PRO A 141 2.19 -4.89 -13.78
C PRO A 141 1.92 -4.10 -12.48
N TYR A 142 1.02 -3.12 -12.49
CA TYR A 142 0.65 -2.35 -11.30
C TYR A 142 -0.51 -2.98 -10.52
N TYR A 143 -1.11 -4.05 -11.03
CA TYR A 143 -2.17 -4.77 -10.32
C TYR A 143 -1.59 -5.46 -9.08
N PRO A 144 -2.11 -5.21 -7.86
CA PRO A 144 -1.61 -5.85 -6.64
C PRO A 144 -1.75 -7.37 -6.69
N GLN A 145 -0.74 -8.06 -6.17
CA GLN A 145 -0.79 -9.49 -5.89
C GLN A 145 -0.96 -9.68 -4.38
N THR A 146 -1.76 -10.67 -3.99
CA THR A 146 -2.09 -10.91 -2.58
C THR A 146 -1.95 -12.39 -2.27
N ALA A 147 -1.42 -12.71 -1.10
CA ALA A 147 -1.39 -14.05 -0.53
C ALA A 147 -1.62 -13.95 0.99
N THR A 148 -2.06 -15.06 1.59
CA THR A 148 -2.24 -15.18 3.04
C THR A 148 -1.37 -16.33 3.53
N CYS A 149 -0.66 -16.10 4.63
CA CYS A 149 0.30 -17.04 5.19
C CYS A 149 0.43 -16.77 6.69
N THR A 150 1.22 -17.59 7.39
CA THR A 150 1.52 -17.37 8.81
C THR A 150 2.62 -16.31 8.98
N THR A 151 2.68 -15.67 10.16
CA THR A 151 3.79 -14.78 10.55
C THR A 151 5.14 -15.45 10.37
N ILE A 152 5.26 -16.73 10.76
CA ILE A 152 6.49 -17.53 10.64
C ILE A 152 6.94 -17.64 9.18
N THR A 153 6.02 -17.78 8.22
CA THR A 153 6.34 -17.84 6.78
C THR A 153 7.02 -16.55 6.33
N VAL A 154 6.51 -15.39 6.74
CA VAL A 154 7.10 -14.08 6.41
C VAL A 154 8.45 -13.91 7.09
N GLU A 155 8.58 -14.33 8.35
CA GLU A 155 9.83 -14.18 9.12
C GLU A 155 10.96 -15.05 8.57
N SER A 156 10.65 -16.26 8.11
CA SER A 156 11.64 -17.23 7.62
C SER A 156 11.99 -17.09 6.14
N GLY A 157 11.01 -16.75 5.31
CA GLY A 157 11.15 -16.75 3.85
C GLY A 157 10.87 -15.42 3.16
N GLY A 158 10.54 -14.37 3.93
CA GLY A 158 10.09 -13.10 3.38
C GLY A 158 8.63 -13.16 2.88
N PRO A 159 8.06 -12.02 2.48
CA PRO A 159 6.68 -11.93 2.02
C PRO A 159 6.43 -12.73 0.72
N GLU A 160 7.45 -12.94 -0.12
CA GLU A 160 7.34 -13.71 -1.36
C GLU A 160 7.05 -15.19 -1.08
N ALA A 161 7.52 -15.73 0.05
CA ALA A 161 7.26 -17.12 0.45
C ALA A 161 5.76 -17.40 0.63
N CYS A 162 4.94 -16.37 0.89
CA CYS A 162 3.50 -16.52 1.02
C CYS A 162 2.81 -16.90 -0.30
N PHE A 163 3.41 -16.59 -1.45
CA PHE A 163 2.89 -16.99 -2.77
C PHE A 163 3.25 -18.43 -3.15
N ALA A 164 4.23 -19.04 -2.48
CA ALA A 164 4.61 -20.44 -2.67
C ALA A 164 3.87 -21.41 -1.73
N ALA A 165 3.26 -20.88 -0.65
CA ALA A 165 2.56 -21.65 0.36
C ALA A 165 1.06 -21.87 0.07
N GLY A 166 0.55 -21.34 -1.06
CA GLY A 166 -0.87 -21.34 -1.44
C GLY A 166 -1.19 -22.17 -2.67
#